data_AF-A0A7X6P0L6-F1
#
_entry.id   AF-A0A7X6P0L6-F1
#
_cell.length_a   1.000
_cell.length_b   1.000
_cell.length_c   1.000
_cell.angle_alpha   90.00
_cell.angle_beta   90.00
_cell.angle_gamma   90.00
#
_symmetry.space_group_name_H-M   'P 1'
#
loop_
_entity.id
_entity.type
_entity.pdbx_description
1 polymer ?
#
loop_
_entity_poly.entity_id
_entity_poly.type
_entity_poly.pdbx_seq_one_letter_code
_entity_poly.pdbx_strand_id
1 'polypeptide(L)'
;MNALLPLPIVLPLLGAGLSMIVGKSRAAQRAVSLSVLTAVMGCAFAILYEVDRNGALAMQASGWDAPIGITLVADRLSATLLAVASVVLLTVLIYAIGQPGTERNHVG
;
A
#
# COMPACT_ATOMS: atom_id res chain seq x y z
N MET A 1 7.48 14.42 -10.19
CA MET A 1 6.81 13.99 -8.94
C MET A 1 5.39 13.46 -9.14
N ASN A 2 4.82 13.49 -10.37
CA ASN A 2 3.49 12.91 -10.67
C ASN A 2 3.35 11.42 -10.29
N ALA A 3 4.40 10.62 -10.44
CA ALA A 3 4.30 9.17 -10.22
C ALA A 3 4.07 8.75 -8.76
N LEU A 4 4.13 9.64 -7.77
CA LEU A 4 3.96 9.28 -6.35
C LEU A 4 2.51 8.86 -6.00
N LEU A 5 1.51 9.53 -6.57
CA LEU A 5 0.09 9.28 -6.28
C LEU A 5 -0.40 7.86 -6.62
N PRO A 6 0.00 7.23 -7.74
CA PRO A 6 -0.43 5.87 -8.05
C PRO A 6 0.33 4.78 -7.26
N LEU A 7 1.51 5.05 -6.69
CA LEU A 7 2.34 4.01 -6.05
C LEU A 7 1.65 3.26 -4.91
N PRO A 8 0.93 3.92 -3.97
CA PRO A 8 0.21 3.22 -2.91
C PRO A 8 -0.86 2.24 -3.42
N ILE A 9 -1.28 2.36 -4.67
CA ILE A 9 -2.27 1.48 -5.32
C ILE A 9 -1.55 0.38 -6.11
N VAL A 10 -0.55 0.75 -6.91
CA VAL A 10 0.16 -0.19 -7.78
C VAL A 10 1.02 -1.17 -6.97
N LEU A 11 1.68 -0.71 -5.91
CA LEU A 11 2.56 -1.56 -5.09
C LEU A 11 1.83 -2.76 -4.46
N PRO A 12 0.66 -2.61 -3.79
CA PRO A 12 -0.12 -3.74 -3.31
C PRO A 12 -0.58 -4.71 -4.41
N LEU A 13 -1.00 -4.19 -5.57
CA LEU A 13 -1.44 -5.02 -6.69
C LEU A 13 -0.29 -5.88 -7.24
N LEU A 14 0.88 -5.28 -7.43
CA LEU A 14 2.09 -6.02 -7.81
C LEU A 14 2.51 -7.01 -6.72
N GLY A 15 2.45 -6.60 -5.46
CA GLY A 15 2.72 -7.46 -4.31
C GLY A 15 1.82 -8.70 -4.24
N ALA A 16 0.54 -8.54 -4.54
CA ALA A 16 -0.42 -9.64 -4.64
C ALA A 16 -0.04 -10.59 -5.79
N GLY A 17 0.24 -10.06 -6.99
CA GLY A 17 0.70 -10.85 -8.13
C GLY A 17 2.00 -11.62 -7.85
N LEU A 18 2.99 -10.96 -7.24
CA LEU A 18 4.24 -11.57 -6.80
C LEU A 18 3.99 -12.68 -5.77
N SER A 19 3.07 -12.46 -4.82
CA SER A 19 2.72 -13.46 -3.81
C SER A 19 2.07 -14.72 -4.40
N MET A 20 1.38 -14.59 -5.55
CA MET A 20 0.87 -15.74 -6.30
C MET A 20 2.00 -16.51 -6.99
N ILE A 21 2.97 -15.81 -7.59
CA ILE A 21 4.11 -16.43 -8.28
C ILE A 21 5.00 -17.20 -7.30
N VAL A 22 5.25 -16.61 -6.13
CA VAL A 22 6.09 -17.20 -5.07
C VAL A 22 5.44 -18.44 -4.41
N GLY A 23 4.18 -18.73 -4.75
CA GLY A 23 3.54 -20.01 -4.48
C GLY A 23 3.31 -20.31 -2.99
N LYS A 24 3.59 -21.55 -2.57
CA LYS A 24 3.25 -22.09 -1.23
C LYS A 24 4.20 -21.65 -0.10
N SER A 25 5.29 -20.94 -0.39
CA SER A 25 6.25 -20.55 0.66
C SER A 25 5.70 -19.42 1.51
N ARG A 26 5.19 -19.77 2.71
CA ARG A 26 4.71 -18.79 3.68
C ARG A 26 5.79 -17.75 4.03
N ALA A 27 7.05 -18.15 4.12
CA ALA A 27 8.15 -17.24 4.43
C ALA A 27 8.35 -16.19 3.32
N ALA A 28 8.31 -16.62 2.06
CA ALA A 28 8.54 -15.72 0.95
C ALA A 28 7.31 -14.81 0.69
N GLN A 29 6.07 -15.29 0.88
CA GLN A 29 4.88 -14.43 0.86
C GLN A 29 4.92 -13.36 1.96
N ARG A 30 5.37 -13.71 3.17
CA ARG A 30 5.56 -12.75 4.26
C ARG A 30 6.60 -11.68 3.92
N ALA A 31 7.73 -12.07 3.35
CA ALA A 31 8.77 -11.14 2.92
C ALA A 31 8.27 -10.17 1.84
N VAL A 32 7.51 -10.67 0.86
CA VAL A 32 6.88 -9.83 -0.18
C VAL A 32 5.90 -8.84 0.46
N SER A 33 4.97 -9.31 1.27
CA SER A 33 3.96 -8.45 1.90
C SER A 33 4.57 -7.39 2.82
N LEU A 34 5.57 -7.75 3.62
CA LEU A 34 6.31 -6.80 4.46
C LEU A 34 7.00 -5.73 3.60
N SER A 35 7.75 -6.15 2.58
CA SER A 35 8.48 -5.23 1.70
C SER A 35 7.52 -4.25 1.02
N VAL A 36 6.39 -4.75 0.52
CA VAL A 36 5.36 -3.95 -0.15
C VAL A 36 4.70 -2.96 0.80
N LEU A 37 4.26 -3.40 1.98
CA LEU A 37 3.63 -2.49 2.96
C LEU A 37 4.61 -1.44 3.50
N THR A 38 5.88 -1.80 3.70
CA THR A 38 6.93 -0.81 4.06
C THR A 38 7.13 0.22 2.95
N ALA A 39 7.16 -0.20 1.69
CA ALA A 39 7.25 0.72 0.55
C ALA A 39 6.03 1.64 0.44
N VAL A 40 4.82 1.10 0.63
CA VAL A 40 3.56 1.88 0.64
C VAL A 40 3.57 2.90 1.77
N MET A 41 4.01 2.52 2.97
CA MET A 41 4.14 3.43 4.11
C MET A 41 5.13 4.57 3.81
N GLY A 42 6.28 4.26 3.18
CA GLY A 42 7.22 5.28 2.70
C GLY A 42 6.60 6.25 1.70
N CYS A 43 5.82 5.73 0.73
CA CYS A 43 5.08 6.57 -0.23
C CYS A 43 4.04 7.45 0.47
N ALA A 44 3.31 6.93 1.44
CA ALA A 44 2.30 7.66 2.19
C ALA A 44 2.90 8.86 2.94
N PHE A 45 4.04 8.66 3.61
CA PHE A 45 4.75 9.76 4.27
C PHE A 45 5.31 10.78 3.29
N ALA A 46 5.81 10.35 2.13
CA ALA A 46 6.28 11.26 1.09
C ALA A 46 5.13 12.13 0.53
N ILE A 47 3.96 11.54 0.27
CA ILE A 47 2.76 12.26 -0.18
C ILE A 47 2.31 13.24 0.90
N LEU A 48 2.26 12.81 2.16
CA LEU A 48 1.86 13.66 3.28
C LEU A 48 2.79 14.87 3.43
N TYR A 49 4.10 14.66 3.36
CA TYR A 49 5.09 15.73 3.41
C TYR A 49 4.90 16.76 2.30
N GLU A 50 4.68 16.28 1.07
CA GLU A 50 4.47 17.15 -0.10
C GLU A 50 3.18 17.97 0.02
N VAL A 51 2.08 17.33 0.41
CA VAL A 51 0.77 17.97 0.50
C VAL A 51 0.67 18.94 1.68
N ASP A 52 1.41 18.67 2.76
CA ASP A 52 1.53 19.60 3.88
C ASP A 52 2.22 20.91 3.45
N ARG A 53 3.30 20.81 2.67
CA ARG A 53 4.13 21.95 2.27
C ARG A 53 3.59 22.75 1.07
N ASN A 54 3.12 22.04 0.04
CA ASN A 54 2.83 22.62 -1.27
C ASN A 54 1.33 22.63 -1.62
N GLY A 55 0.48 22.08 -0.75
CA GLY A 55 -0.97 21.98 -0.97
C GLY A 55 -1.39 20.71 -1.70
N ALA A 56 -2.68 20.60 -2.05
CA ALA A 56 -3.25 19.38 -2.63
C ALA A 56 -2.59 19.03 -3.98
N LEU A 57 -2.32 17.74 -4.17
CA LEU A 57 -1.76 17.18 -5.40
C LEU A 57 -2.88 16.55 -6.23
N ALA A 58 -2.87 16.77 -7.54
CA ALA A 58 -3.78 16.11 -8.47
C ALA A 58 -3.01 15.59 -9.68
N MET A 59 -3.29 14.36 -10.10
CA MET A 59 -2.73 13.74 -11.31
C MET A 59 -3.82 13.03 -12.10
N GLN A 60 -3.78 13.21 -13.41
CA GLN A 60 -4.58 12.46 -14.37
C GLN A 60 -3.94 11.07 -14.60
N ALA A 61 -4.61 10.00 -14.19
CA ALA A 61 -4.08 8.65 -14.29
C ALA A 61 -4.20 8.04 -15.69
N SER A 62 -5.19 8.48 -16.48
CA SER A 62 -5.56 7.84 -17.75
C SER A 62 -5.03 8.55 -19.02
N GLY A 63 -4.36 9.69 -18.89
CA GLY A 63 -3.89 10.50 -20.03
C GLY A 63 -4.98 11.29 -20.77
N TRP A 64 -6.24 11.15 -20.36
CA TRP A 64 -7.36 11.96 -20.83
C TRP A 64 -7.56 13.13 -19.87
N ASP A 65 -7.64 14.36 -20.39
CA ASP A 65 -7.92 15.53 -19.54
C ASP A 65 -9.28 15.39 -18.82
N ALA A 66 -9.39 16.06 -17.67
CA ALA A 66 -10.67 16.23 -16.99
C ALA A 66 -11.70 16.85 -17.96
N PRO A 67 -13.00 16.46 -17.92
CA PRO A 67 -13.73 15.81 -16.82
C PRO A 67 -13.94 14.29 -16.95
N ILE A 68 -13.48 13.66 -18.03
CA ILE A 68 -13.72 12.23 -18.29
C ILE A 68 -12.61 11.30 -17.79
N GLY A 69 -11.42 11.84 -17.52
CA GLY A 69 -10.28 11.06 -17.02
C GLY A 69 -10.37 10.72 -15.52
N ILE A 70 -9.66 9.66 -15.10
CA ILE A 70 -9.52 9.31 -13.68
C ILE A 70 -8.49 10.26 -13.06
N THR A 71 -8.94 11.18 -12.21
CA THR A 71 -8.05 12.09 -11.47
C THR A 71 -7.77 11.52 -10.08
N LEU A 72 -6.51 11.22 -9.80
CA LEU A 72 -6.03 10.91 -8.46
C LEU A 72 -5.74 12.23 -7.74
N VAL A 73 -6.43 12.46 -6.63
CA VAL A 73 -6.24 13.66 -5.81
C VAL A 73 -5.80 13.22 -4.42
N ALA A 74 -4.76 13.87 -3.89
CA ALA A 74 -4.35 13.75 -2.50
C ALA A 74 -4.35 15.13 -1.85
N ASP A 75 -5.24 15.30 -0.87
CA ASP A 75 -5.23 16.42 0.06
C ASP A 75 -4.66 15.97 1.43
N ARG A 76 -4.55 16.92 2.37
CA ARG A 76 -3.97 16.67 3.70
C ARG A 76 -4.74 15.60 4.48
N LEU A 77 -6.05 15.56 4.33
CA LEU A 77 -6.90 14.58 5.00
C LEU A 77 -6.68 13.19 4.40
N SER A 78 -6.76 13.06 3.07
CA SER A 78 -6.49 11.78 2.39
C SER A 78 -5.07 11.27 2.65
N ALA A 79 -4.07 12.15 2.63
CA ALA A 79 -2.68 11.78 2.90
C ALA A 79 -2.45 11.34 4.35
N THR A 80 -3.07 12.00 5.33
CA THR A 80 -3.00 11.60 6.74
C THR A 80 -3.68 10.25 6.96
N LEU A 81 -4.85 10.04 6.37
CA LEU A 81 -5.56 8.75 6.44
C LEU A 81 -4.74 7.63 5.82
N LEU A 82 -4.11 7.88 4.67
CA LEU A 82 -3.24 6.91 4.01
C LEU A 82 -2.02 6.55 4.88
N ALA A 83 -1.39 7.54 5.50
CA ALA A 83 -0.27 7.31 6.42
C ALA A 83 -0.71 6.44 7.61
N VAL A 84 -1.80 6.80 8.29
CA VAL A 84 -2.34 6.02 9.42
C VAL A 84 -2.69 4.59 8.99
N ALA A 85 -3.42 4.43 7.88
CA ALA A 85 -3.82 3.12 7.37
C ALA A 85 -2.60 2.24 7.05
N SER A 86 -1.56 2.80 6.42
CA SER A 86 -0.34 2.05 6.08
C SER A 86 0.43 1.59 7.32
N VAL A 87 0.56 2.44 8.35
CA VAL A 87 1.18 2.08 9.63
C VAL A 87 0.39 0.97 10.33
N VAL A 88 -0.94 1.10 10.38
CA VAL A 88 -1.81 0.08 10.99
C VAL A 88 -1.70 -1.24 10.25
N LEU A 89 -1.76 -1.23 8.91
CA LEU A 89 -1.65 -2.45 8.09
C LEU A 89 -0.31 -3.15 8.29
N LEU A 90 0.81 -2.40 8.29
CA LEU A 90 2.14 -2.97 8.52
C LEU A 90 2.23 -3.58 9.92
N THR A 91 1.72 -2.88 10.94
CA THR A 91 1.71 -3.36 12.34
C THR A 91 0.87 -4.63 12.48
N VAL A 92 -0.33 -4.65 11.89
CA VAL A 92 -1.22 -5.81 11.91
C VAL A 92 -0.59 -6.99 11.16
N LEU A 93 0.11 -6.76 10.04
CA LEU A 93 0.82 -7.83 9.33
C LEU A 93 1.93 -8.42 10.20
N ILE A 94 2.76 -7.59 10.84
CA ILE A 94 3.81 -8.05 11.75
C ILE A 94 3.21 -8.88 12.88
N TYR A 95 2.10 -8.41 13.47
CA TYR A 95 1.38 -9.14 14.50
C TYR A 95 0.85 -10.49 13.99
N ALA A 96 0.20 -10.52 12.82
CA ALA A 96 -0.34 -11.74 12.22
C ALA A 96 0.73 -12.77 11.87
N ILE A 97 1.95 -12.33 11.50
CA ILE A 97 3.09 -13.23 11.26
C ILE A 97 3.49 -13.97 12.54
N GLY A 98 3.40 -13.30 13.70
CA GLY A 98 3.72 -13.85 15.02
C GLY A 98 2.64 -14.76 15.61
N GLN A 99 1.43 -14.77 15.06
CA GLN A 99 0.37 -15.65 15.55
C GLN A 99 0.59 -17.11 15.09
N PRO A 100 0.53 -18.09 16.00
CA PRO A 100 0.54 -19.50 15.62
C PRO A 100 -0.68 -19.81 14.75
N GLY A 101 -0.48 -20.49 13.62
CA GLY A 101 -1.58 -20.90 12.75
C GLY A 101 -2.50 -21.90 13.45
N THR A 102 -3.74 -21.50 13.73
CA THR A 102 -4.82 -22.35 14.29
C THR A 102 -5.13 -23.59 13.43
N GLU A 103 -4.61 -23.66 12.19
CA GLU A 103 -4.70 -24.83 11.30
C GLU A 103 -4.08 -26.12 11.86
N ARG A 104 -3.31 -26.06 12.96
CA ARG A 104 -2.73 -27.25 13.60
C ARG A 104 -3.70 -28.05 14.49
N ASN A 105 -4.92 -27.56 14.71
CA ASN A 105 -5.90 -28.16 15.65
C ASN A 105 -7.07 -28.91 14.99
N HIS A 106 -7.09 -29.11 13.67
CA HIS A 106 -7.99 -30.11 13.06
C HIS A 106 -7.31 -31.48 13.15
N VAL A 107 -7.38 -32.05 14.35
CA VAL A 107 -7.05 -33.45 14.63
C VAL A 107 -8.16 -34.33 14.02
N GLY A 108 -7.76 -35.42 13.38
CA GLY A 108 -8.67 -36.50 12.98
C GLY A 108 -9.27 -37.24 14.17
#